data_AF-A0A9E1J7R0-F1
#
_entry.id   AF-A0A9E1J7R0-F1
#
_cell.length_a   1.000
_cell.length_b   1.000
_cell.length_c   1.000
_cell.angle_alpha   90.00
_cell.angle_beta   90.00
_cell.angle_gamma   90.00
#
_symmetry.space_group_name_H-M   'P 1'
#
loop_
_entity.id
_entity.type
_entity.pdbx_description
1 polymer ?
#
loop_
_entity_poly.entity_id
_entity_poly.type
_entity_poly.pdbx_seq_one_letter_code
_entity_poly.pdbx_strand_id
1 'polypeptide(L)'
;MSPSPQEQAQTERFASSYERHQSPVMHRVERRVWGCDYGGTSWTTRDEADRIAGLLELRPGLRILDLGSGSGWPALYWAAATGCDAVLTDLPLTGLRIAAAR
;
A
#
# COMPACT_ATOMS: atom_id res chain seq x y z
N MET A 1 0.21 -9.29 -24.66
CA MET A 1 0.62 -7.99 -25.21
C MET A 1 1.77 -7.47 -24.38
N SER A 2 2.83 -6.95 -25.00
CA SER A 2 3.91 -6.27 -24.28
C SER A 2 3.46 -4.85 -23.90
N PRO A 3 3.87 -4.32 -22.73
CA PRO A 3 3.52 -2.95 -22.34
C PRO A 3 4.09 -1.92 -23.33
N SER A 4 3.34 -0.88 -23.63
CA SER A 4 3.77 0.28 -24.41
C SER A 4 4.89 1.05 -23.70
N PRO A 5 5.68 1.87 -24.43
CA PRO A 5 6.71 2.72 -23.81
C PRO A 5 6.16 3.65 -22.72
N GLN A 6 4.91 4.10 -22.84
CA GLN A 6 4.27 4.96 -21.83
C GLN A 6 3.96 4.18 -20.54
N GLU A 7 3.47 2.94 -20.65
CA GLU A 7 3.21 2.06 -19.50
C GLU A 7 4.51 1.67 -18.78
N GLN A 8 5.59 1.42 -19.53
CA GLN A 8 6.92 1.15 -18.97
C GLN A 8 7.44 2.36 -18.19
N ALA A 9 7.43 3.55 -18.80
CA ALA A 9 7.86 4.78 -18.15
C ALA A 9 7.03 5.13 -16.90
N GLN A 10 5.72 4.87 -16.93
CA GLN A 10 4.85 5.02 -15.76
C GLN A 10 5.26 4.06 -14.63
N THR A 11 5.49 2.79 -14.96
CA THR A 11 5.90 1.75 -14.00
C THR A 11 7.23 2.13 -13.32
N GLU A 12 8.22 2.57 -14.09
CA GLU A 12 9.53 3.02 -13.58
C GLU A 12 9.41 4.24 -12.67
N ARG A 13 8.53 5.20 -13.02
CA ARG A 13 8.27 6.38 -12.19
C ARG A 13 7.68 5.99 -10.83
N PHE A 14 6.74 5.05 -10.80
CA PHE A 14 6.17 4.55 -9.55
C PHE A 14 7.20 3.74 -8.74
N ALA A 15 8.00 2.88 -9.39
CA ALA A 15 9.08 2.17 -8.72
C ALA A 15 10.04 3.14 -7.99
N SER A 16 10.50 4.17 -8.70
CA SER A 16 11.35 5.23 -8.12
C SER A 16 10.65 6.00 -6.99
N SER A 17 9.33 6.18 -7.10
CA SER A 17 8.53 6.82 -6.07
C SER A 17 8.49 5.97 -4.80
N TYR A 18 8.18 4.68 -4.90
CA TYR A 18 8.10 3.78 -3.74
C TYR A 18 9.39 3.75 -2.94
N GLU A 19 10.55 3.74 -3.61
CA GLU A 19 11.86 3.82 -2.95
C GLU A 19 12.06 5.13 -2.19
N ARG A 20 11.76 6.28 -2.82
CA ARG A 20 11.90 7.60 -2.16
C ARG A 20 11.02 7.72 -0.92
N HIS A 21 9.83 7.14 -0.96
CA HIS A 21 8.91 7.16 0.19
C HIS A 21 9.40 6.29 1.37
N GLN A 22 10.41 5.43 1.18
CA GLN A 22 11.05 4.72 2.29
C GLN A 22 12.05 5.58 3.09
N SER A 23 12.27 6.84 2.67
CA SER A 23 13.18 7.71 3.41
C SER A 23 12.63 8.08 4.79
N PRO A 24 13.48 8.22 5.83
CA PRO A 24 13.04 8.56 7.18
C PRO A 24 12.27 9.89 7.27
N VAL A 25 12.58 10.84 6.38
CA VAL A 25 11.87 12.13 6.31
C VAL A 25 10.45 11.95 5.80
N MET A 26 10.25 11.14 4.75
CA MET A 26 8.92 10.86 4.22
C MET A 26 8.08 10.17 5.29
N HIS A 27 8.53 9.05 5.85
CA HIS A 27 7.80 8.37 6.94
C HIS A 27 7.42 9.29 8.10
N ARG A 28 8.27 10.27 8.46
CA ARG A 28 7.93 11.25 9.50
C ARG A 28 6.78 12.18 9.09
N VAL A 29 6.77 12.63 7.84
CA VAL A 29 5.66 13.41 7.27
C VAL A 29 4.39 12.57 7.25
N GLU A 30 4.47 11.32 6.79
CA GLU A 30 3.30 10.41 6.68
C GLU A 30 2.66 10.17 8.06
N ARG A 31 3.44 9.82 9.08
CA ARG A 31 2.91 9.65 10.45
C ARG A 31 2.25 10.92 10.98
N ARG A 32 2.76 12.10 10.61
CA ARG A 32 2.23 13.39 11.06
C ARG A 32 0.93 13.76 10.37
N VAL A 33 0.78 13.44 9.09
CA VAL A 33 -0.36 13.86 8.26
C VAL A 33 -1.46 12.80 8.24
N TRP A 34 -1.11 11.52 8.12
CA TRP A 34 -2.05 10.41 7.93
C TRP A 34 -2.15 9.46 9.12
N GLY A 35 -1.21 9.55 10.08
CA GLY A 35 -1.16 8.66 11.25
C GLY A 35 -0.56 7.27 10.96
N CYS A 36 -0.01 7.06 9.77
CA CYS A 36 0.62 5.82 9.29
C CYS A 36 1.80 6.13 8.35
N ASP A 37 2.63 5.14 8.00
CA ASP A 37 3.89 5.36 7.27
C ASP A 37 4.29 4.27 6.27
N TYR A 38 3.32 3.73 5.57
CA TYR A 38 3.54 2.64 4.63
C TYR A 38 4.19 3.07 3.30
N GLY A 39 4.55 4.33 3.10
CA GLY A 39 5.31 4.80 1.94
C GLY A 39 4.47 5.45 0.83
N GLY A 40 3.33 6.06 1.20
CA GLY A 40 2.79 7.26 0.55
C GLY A 40 2.63 7.31 -0.97
N THR A 41 1.82 6.43 -1.57
CA THR A 41 1.18 6.75 -2.87
C THR A 41 -0.34 6.89 -2.78
N SER A 42 -0.92 6.58 -1.62
CA SER A 42 -2.35 6.69 -1.34
C SER A 42 -2.60 7.79 -0.31
N TRP A 43 -3.78 8.39 -0.40
CA TRP A 43 -4.23 9.50 0.44
C TRP A 43 -5.17 9.04 1.56
N THR A 44 -5.46 7.75 1.63
CA THR A 44 -6.33 7.19 2.67
C THR A 44 -5.69 7.38 4.04
N THR A 45 -6.33 8.17 4.88
CA THR A 45 -5.93 8.36 6.28
C THR A 45 -6.18 7.08 7.09
N ARG A 46 -5.53 6.95 8.26
CA ARG A 46 -5.81 5.80 9.14
C ARG A 46 -7.28 5.72 9.56
N ASP A 47 -7.90 6.85 9.88
CA ASP A 47 -9.31 6.88 10.32
C ASP A 47 -10.26 6.42 9.20
N GLU A 48 -9.97 6.76 7.95
CA GLU A 48 -10.71 6.24 6.79
C GLU A 48 -10.47 4.74 6.59
N ALA A 49 -9.24 4.27 6.75
CA ALA A 49 -8.92 2.84 6.67
C ALA A 49 -9.68 2.05 7.75
N ASP A 50 -9.74 2.54 8.99
CA ASP A 50 -10.50 1.93 10.09
C ASP A 50 -12.00 1.88 9.78
N ARG A 51 -12.54 3.00 9.27
CA ARG A 51 -13.95 3.07 8.86
C ARG A 51 -14.27 2.05 7.77
N ILE A 52 -13.41 1.92 6.76
CA ILE A 52 -13.59 0.95 5.66
C ILE A 52 -13.51 -0.48 6.18
N ALA A 53 -12.56 -0.78 7.08
CA ALA A 53 -12.46 -2.11 7.70
C ALA A 53 -13.74 -2.50 8.43
N GLY A 54 -14.34 -1.55 9.17
CA GLY A 54 -15.63 -1.76 9.84
C GLY A 54 -16.79 -1.97 8.86
N LEU A 55 -16.86 -1.19 7.78
CA LEU A 55 -17.91 -1.33 6.75
C LEU A 55 -17.82 -2.67 6.00
N LEU A 56 -16.61 -3.18 5.79
CA LEU A 56 -16.36 -4.49 5.18
C LEU A 56 -16.41 -5.64 6.19
N GLU A 57 -16.59 -5.32 7.48
CA GLU A 57 -16.54 -6.24 8.61
C GLU A 57 -15.31 -7.16 8.58
N LEU A 58 -14.14 -6.60 8.24
CA LEU A 58 -12.90 -7.35 8.14
C LEU A 58 -12.59 -8.02 9.48
N ARG A 59 -12.29 -9.31 9.41
CA ARG A 59 -12.10 -10.20 10.57
C ARG A 59 -11.34 -11.46 10.15
N PRO A 60 -10.87 -12.28 11.10
CA PRO A 60 -10.22 -13.54 10.77
C PRO A 60 -11.13 -14.45 9.91
N GLY A 61 -10.52 -15.13 8.94
CA GLY A 61 -11.23 -16.00 7.99
C GLY A 61 -11.78 -15.27 6.74
N LEU A 62 -11.72 -13.94 6.68
CA LEU A 62 -11.96 -13.18 5.45
C LEU A 62 -10.66 -12.92 4.70
N ARG A 63 -10.78 -12.75 3.37
CA ARG A 63 -9.66 -12.41 2.49
C ARG A 63 -9.98 -11.17 1.66
N ILE A 64 -9.04 -10.24 1.60
CA ILE A 64 -9.10 -9.06 0.73
C ILE A 64 -8.08 -9.16 -0.40
N LEU A 65 -8.47 -8.68 -1.58
CA LEU A 65 -7.58 -8.46 -2.72
C LEU A 65 -7.34 -6.96 -2.88
N ASP A 66 -6.08 -6.54 -2.77
CA ASP A 66 -5.66 -5.16 -2.92
C ASP A 66 -5.00 -4.94 -4.29
N LEU A 67 -5.64 -4.13 -5.12
CA LEU A 67 -5.24 -3.85 -6.51
C LEU A 67 -4.51 -2.51 -6.58
N GLY A 68 -3.26 -2.53 -7.06
CA GLY A 68 -2.41 -1.33 -7.00
C GLY A 68 -1.90 -1.08 -5.58
N SER A 69 -1.58 -2.18 -4.89
CA SER A 69 -1.21 -2.21 -3.47
C SER A 69 0.07 -1.44 -3.12
N GLY A 70 0.90 -1.11 -4.09
CA GLY A 70 2.15 -0.38 -3.89
C GLY A 70 3.03 -1.02 -2.83
N SER A 71 3.38 -0.22 -1.83
CA SER A 71 4.15 -0.66 -0.67
C SER A 71 3.29 -1.28 0.46
N GLY A 72 2.01 -1.54 0.21
CA GLY A 72 1.14 -2.37 1.05
C GLY A 72 0.10 -1.64 1.89
N TRP A 73 -0.11 -0.34 1.67
CA TRP A 73 -1.21 0.41 2.30
C TRP A 73 -2.46 0.40 1.44
N PRO A 74 -3.66 0.18 2.01
CA PRO A 74 -3.96 -0.09 3.43
C PRO A 74 -4.05 -1.58 3.80
N ALA A 75 -3.90 -2.50 2.85
CA ALA A 75 -4.23 -3.91 3.07
C ALA A 75 -3.36 -4.60 4.13
N LEU A 76 -2.06 -4.29 4.22
CA LEU A 76 -1.21 -4.84 5.29
C LEU A 76 -1.62 -4.33 6.67
N TYR A 77 -2.07 -3.06 6.74
CA TYR A 77 -2.62 -2.51 7.96
C TYR A 77 -3.91 -3.23 8.37
N TRP A 78 -4.84 -3.44 7.44
CA TRP A 78 -6.07 -4.18 7.73
C TRP A 78 -5.80 -5.61 8.17
N ALA A 79 -4.89 -6.31 7.51
CA ALA A 79 -4.50 -7.66 7.90
C ALA A 79 -3.96 -7.68 9.34
N ALA A 80 -3.07 -6.75 9.69
CA ALA A 80 -2.52 -6.64 11.04
C ALA A 80 -3.58 -6.24 12.09
N ALA A 81 -4.46 -5.28 11.76
CA ALA A 81 -5.42 -4.72 12.69
C ALA A 81 -6.65 -5.62 12.94
N THR A 82 -7.05 -6.40 11.92
CA THR A 82 -8.31 -7.17 11.96
C THR A 82 -8.09 -8.69 11.91
N GLY A 83 -6.89 -9.14 11.56
CA GLY A 83 -6.57 -10.57 11.41
C GLY A 83 -7.11 -11.20 10.12
N CYS A 84 -7.62 -10.41 9.16
CA CYS A 84 -7.97 -10.93 7.84
C CYS A 84 -6.72 -11.28 7.00
N ASP A 85 -6.89 -12.13 5.98
CA ASP A 85 -5.86 -12.37 4.98
C ASP A 85 -5.85 -11.25 3.94
N ALA A 86 -4.67 -10.82 3.50
CA ALA A 86 -4.51 -9.88 2.39
C ALA A 86 -3.72 -10.51 1.23
N VAL A 87 -4.22 -10.33 0.00
CA VAL A 87 -3.50 -10.64 -1.23
C VAL A 87 -3.22 -9.33 -1.96
N LEU A 88 -1.96 -9.06 -2.24
CA LEU A 88 -1.50 -7.80 -2.81
C LEU A 88 -1.07 -8.01 -4.26
N THR A 89 -1.44 -7.09 -5.15
CA THR A 89 -0.92 -7.01 -6.51
C THR A 89 -0.62 -5.59 -6.91
N ASP A 90 0.47 -5.41 -7.66
CA ASP A 90 0.86 -4.15 -8.28
C ASP A 90 1.80 -4.44 -9.47
N LEU A 91 1.92 -3.49 -10.39
CA LEU A 91 2.80 -3.56 -11.55
C LEU A 91 4.27 -3.31 -11.17
N PRO A 92 4.63 -2.26 -10.41
CA PRO A 92 6.02 -2.03 -10.03
C PRO A 92 6.41 -3.02 -8.92
N LEU A 93 7.16 -4.06 -9.30
CA LEU A 93 7.64 -5.10 -8.38
C LEU A 93 8.38 -4.53 -7.16
N THR A 94 9.03 -3.38 -7.30
CA THR A 94 9.68 -2.67 -6.18
C THR A 94 8.73 -2.36 -5.04
N GLY A 95 7.48 -1.94 -5.33
CA GLY A 95 6.47 -1.70 -4.30
C GLY A 95 6.15 -2.97 -3.52
N LEU A 96 5.86 -4.06 -4.23
CA LEU A 96 5.56 -5.37 -3.62
C LEU A 96 6.73 -5.92 -2.79
N ARG A 97 7.98 -5.70 -3.23
CA ARG A 97 9.17 -6.09 -2.46
C ARG A 97 9.28 -5.32 -1.15
N ILE A 98 8.98 -4.03 -1.16
CA ILE A 98 8.92 -3.21 0.06
C ILE A 98 7.79 -3.71 0.96
N ALA A 99 6.62 -3.99 0.40
CA ALA A 99 5.47 -4.52 1.15
C ALA A 99 5.80 -5.85 1.84
N ALA A 100 6.44 -6.78 1.13
CA ALA A 100 6.79 -8.10 1.63
C ALA A 100 7.89 -8.10 2.71
N ALA A 101 8.62 -7.00 2.88
CA ALA A 101 9.68 -6.86 3.87
C ALA A 101 9.19 -6.28 5.23
N ARG A 102 7.89 -6.03 5.37
CA ARG A 102 7.25 -5.54 6.60
C ARG A 102 6.70 -6.69 7.43
#